data_AF-A0A952X1U4-F1
#
_entry.id   AF-A0A952X1U4-F1
#
_cell.length_a   1.000
_cell.length_b   1.000
_cell.length_c   1.000
_cell.angle_alpha   90.00
_cell.angle_beta   90.00
_cell.angle_gamma   90.00
#
_symmetry.space_group_name_H-M   'P 1'
#
loop_
_entity.id
_entity.type
_entity.pdbx_description
1 polymer ?
#
loop_
_entity_poly.entity_id
_entity_poly.type
_entity_poly.pdbx_seq_one_letter_code
_entity_poly.pdbx_strand_id
1 'polypeptide(L)'
;MSEQRTTALALSAVMLAGAAWVGAGAALEAAPPGVRSAMRNAVRKAIRQDQTRVNQQRKQFEKAAEDLQERQVELAEAQAAVESAKAELRAAAKARQAAIERETARLQKSLKMDQALADQQRIRGLYDEVSQPILAQLRESPEHIEAQGRADAAAARLREPSDSRTPDDRGADVSEAQRTAAIVAELERKALEADATVRVARQTLNAASGRVSQLRRDIRSRVDEQPSVQAASRRVAEARSAIEAAETQVAAIATGRTTTNASK
;
A
#
# COMPACT_ATOMS: atom_id res chain seq x y z
N MET A 1 -19.94 -9.70 23.46
CA MET A 1 -21.04 -9.58 24.47
C MET A 1 -21.47 -10.93 25.05
N SER A 2 -20.61 -11.97 25.06
CA SER A 2 -20.94 -13.33 25.53
C SER A 2 -20.50 -13.61 26.97
N GLU A 3 -19.64 -12.80 27.57
CA GLU A 3 -18.98 -13.11 28.86
C GLU A 3 -19.79 -12.72 30.11
N GLN A 4 -20.80 -11.86 29.98
CA GLN A 4 -21.68 -11.49 31.11
C GLN A 4 -22.78 -12.53 31.38
N ARG A 5 -23.02 -13.48 30.46
CA ARG A 5 -24.02 -14.54 30.67
C ARG A 5 -23.48 -15.74 31.44
N THR A 6 -22.15 -15.92 31.47
CA THR A 6 -21.49 -17.02 32.19
C THR A 6 -21.34 -16.79 33.69
N THR A 7 -21.24 -15.53 34.15
CA THR A 7 -21.16 -15.22 35.59
C THR A 7 -22.53 -15.30 36.30
N ALA A 8 -23.63 -15.01 35.59
CA ALA A 8 -24.98 -15.13 36.16
C ALA A 8 -25.38 -16.59 36.44
N LEU A 9 -24.95 -17.55 35.62
CA LEU A 9 -25.26 -18.98 35.80
C LEU A 9 -24.48 -19.60 36.96
N ALA A 10 -23.30 -19.09 37.30
CA ALA A 10 -22.50 -19.57 38.44
C ALA A 10 -23.13 -19.16 39.79
N LEU A 11 -23.77 -18.00 39.88
CA LEU A 11 -24.44 -17.52 41.10
C LEU A 11 -25.79 -18.22 41.36
N SER A 12 -26.56 -18.58 40.31
CA SER A 12 -27.80 -19.35 40.48
C SER A 12 -27.57 -20.80 40.91
N ALA A 13 -26.45 -21.42 40.51
CA ALA A 13 -26.10 -22.78 40.95
C ALA A 13 -25.76 -22.85 42.45
N VAL A 14 -25.17 -21.78 43.00
CA VAL A 14 -24.84 -21.70 44.44
C VAL A 14 -26.11 -21.50 45.30
N MET A 15 -27.12 -20.77 44.82
CA MET A 15 -28.38 -20.61 45.56
C MET A 15 -29.27 -21.86 45.53
N LEU A 16 -29.25 -22.64 44.46
CA LEU A 16 -29.99 -23.93 44.41
C LEU A 16 -29.35 -25.02 45.29
N ALA A 17 -28.02 -24.99 45.49
CA ALA A 17 -27.35 -25.86 46.46
C ALA A 17 -27.67 -25.48 47.92
N GLY A 18 -27.92 -24.21 48.21
CA GLY A 18 -28.36 -23.76 49.54
C GLY A 18 -29.77 -24.23 49.92
N ALA A 19 -30.68 -24.34 48.95
CA ALA A 19 -32.06 -24.76 49.19
C ALA A 19 -32.19 -26.27 49.49
N ALA A 20 -31.28 -27.10 48.97
CA ALA A 20 -31.24 -28.54 49.26
C ALA A 20 -30.81 -28.87 50.70
N TRP A 21 -30.15 -27.93 51.40
CA TRP A 21 -29.68 -28.13 52.77
C TRP A 21 -30.73 -27.79 53.84
N VAL A 22 -31.70 -26.94 53.53
CA VAL A 22 -32.77 -26.58 54.49
C VAL A 22 -33.78 -27.73 54.65
N GLY A 23 -34.02 -28.52 53.60
CA GLY A 23 -34.86 -29.74 53.66
C GLY A 23 -34.21 -30.94 54.36
N ALA A 24 -32.88 -30.98 54.44
CA ALA A 24 -32.15 -32.07 55.10
C ALA A 24 -32.08 -31.93 56.64
N GLY A 25 -32.41 -30.75 57.19
CA GLY A 25 -32.43 -30.50 58.64
C GLY A 25 -33.51 -31.29 59.37
N ALA A 26 -34.70 -31.44 58.77
CA ALA A 26 -35.84 -32.12 59.38
C ALA A 26 -35.71 -33.66 59.38
N ALA A 27 -34.99 -34.24 58.42
CA ALA A 27 -34.72 -35.68 58.39
C ALA A 27 -33.57 -36.10 59.34
N LEU A 28 -32.77 -35.14 59.83
CA LEU A 28 -31.63 -35.41 60.70
C LEU A 28 -32.03 -35.66 62.16
N GLU A 29 -33.19 -35.16 62.61
CA GLU A 29 -33.65 -35.27 64.00
C GLU A 29 -34.25 -36.64 64.34
N ALA A 30 -34.82 -37.34 63.36
CA ALA A 30 -35.44 -38.66 63.52
C ALA A 30 -34.48 -39.85 63.32
N ALA A 31 -33.22 -39.62 62.95
CA ALA A 31 -32.26 -40.68 62.68
C ALA A 31 -31.55 -41.18 63.96
N PRO A 32 -31.24 -42.49 64.09
CA PRO A 32 -30.53 -43.02 65.25
C PRO A 32 -29.15 -42.35 65.44
N PRO A 33 -28.65 -42.21 66.68
CA PRO A 33 -27.48 -41.39 67.00
C PRO A 33 -26.20 -41.77 66.22
N GLY A 34 -26.05 -43.03 65.82
CA GLY A 34 -24.95 -43.50 64.95
C GLY A 34 -25.01 -43.00 63.50
N VAL A 35 -26.20 -42.73 62.96
CA VAL A 35 -26.38 -42.20 61.59
C VAL A 35 -26.14 -40.68 61.58
N ARG A 36 -26.56 -39.97 62.64
CA ARG A 36 -26.28 -38.53 62.84
C ARG A 36 -24.78 -38.21 62.96
N SER A 37 -24.00 -39.08 63.60
CA SER A 37 -22.54 -38.88 63.72
C SER A 37 -21.82 -39.16 62.40
N ALA A 38 -22.22 -40.22 61.67
CA ALA A 38 -21.70 -40.55 60.35
C ALA A 38 -21.99 -39.44 59.33
N MET A 39 -23.20 -38.88 59.33
CA MET A 39 -23.61 -37.82 58.41
C MET A 39 -22.92 -36.48 58.72
N ARG A 40 -22.73 -36.12 60.00
CA ARG A 40 -21.89 -34.97 60.40
C ARG A 40 -20.43 -35.12 60.01
N ASN A 41 -19.87 -36.33 60.09
CA ASN A 41 -18.51 -36.61 59.64
C ASN A 41 -18.38 -36.55 58.12
N ALA A 42 -19.37 -37.05 57.37
CA ALA A 42 -19.44 -36.95 55.92
C ALA A 42 -19.53 -35.49 55.45
N VAL A 43 -20.38 -34.68 56.09
CA VAL A 43 -20.50 -33.23 55.85
C VAL A 43 -19.18 -32.51 56.14
N ARG A 44 -18.52 -32.77 57.28
CA ARG A 44 -17.20 -32.16 57.58
C ARG A 44 -16.13 -32.57 56.58
N LYS A 45 -16.15 -33.81 56.09
CA LYS A 45 -15.22 -34.29 55.06
C LYS A 45 -15.49 -33.61 53.71
N ALA A 46 -16.75 -33.47 53.31
CA ALA A 46 -17.15 -32.75 52.11
C ALA A 46 -16.76 -31.27 52.17
N ILE A 47 -17.03 -30.57 53.28
CA ILE A 47 -16.61 -29.17 53.49
C ILE A 47 -15.09 -29.03 53.38
N ARG A 48 -14.31 -29.94 53.98
CA ARG A 48 -12.83 -29.90 53.85
C ARG A 48 -12.37 -30.13 52.41
N GLN A 49 -13.00 -31.05 51.68
CA GLN A 49 -12.69 -31.32 50.28
C GLN A 49 -13.03 -30.12 49.39
N ASP A 50 -14.18 -29.50 49.60
CA ASP A 50 -14.58 -28.28 48.90
C ASP A 50 -13.64 -27.11 49.24
N GLN A 51 -13.25 -26.94 50.51
CA GLN A 51 -12.27 -25.92 50.90
C GLN A 51 -10.92 -26.14 50.20
N THR A 52 -10.45 -27.39 50.10
CA THR A 52 -9.20 -27.69 49.36
C THR A 52 -9.33 -27.41 47.87
N ARG A 53 -10.49 -27.70 47.27
CA ARG A 53 -10.76 -27.44 45.85
C ARG A 53 -10.83 -25.94 45.56
N VAL A 54 -11.50 -25.17 46.41
CA VAL A 54 -11.57 -23.70 46.32
C VAL A 54 -10.18 -23.08 46.46
N ASN A 55 -9.36 -23.55 47.41
CA ASN A 55 -7.98 -23.06 47.58
C ASN A 55 -7.09 -23.41 46.37
N GLN A 56 -7.26 -24.59 45.77
CA GLN A 56 -6.57 -24.97 44.53
C GLN A 56 -6.98 -24.09 43.36
N GLN A 57 -8.28 -23.86 43.18
CA GLN A 57 -8.81 -22.96 42.14
C GLN A 57 -8.30 -21.54 42.34
N ARG A 58 -8.29 -21.03 43.57
CA ARG A 58 -7.75 -19.69 43.87
C ARG A 58 -6.28 -19.55 43.48
N LYS A 59 -5.44 -20.54 43.81
CA LYS A 59 -4.02 -20.56 43.38
C LYS A 59 -3.87 -20.62 41.86
N GLN A 60 -4.75 -21.34 41.17
CA GLN A 60 -4.77 -21.39 39.70
C GLN A 60 -5.16 -20.03 39.10
N PHE A 61 -6.14 -19.33 39.69
CA PHE A 61 -6.53 -17.99 39.26
C PHE A 61 -5.45 -16.94 39.55
N GLU A 62 -4.83 -16.98 40.73
CA GLU A 62 -3.71 -16.09 41.07
C GLU A 62 -2.56 -16.27 40.07
N LYS A 63 -2.17 -17.52 39.80
CA LYS A 63 -1.15 -17.83 38.78
C LYS A 63 -1.57 -17.39 37.36
N ALA A 64 -2.81 -17.64 36.97
CA ALA A 64 -3.30 -17.24 35.65
C ALA A 64 -3.38 -15.71 35.50
N ALA A 65 -3.62 -14.98 36.59
CA ALA A 65 -3.62 -13.52 36.59
C ALA A 65 -2.19 -12.97 36.46
N GLU A 66 -1.21 -13.56 37.16
CA GLU A 66 0.21 -13.25 37.00
C GLU A 66 0.68 -13.53 35.56
N ASP A 67 0.41 -14.72 35.02
CA ASP A 67 0.76 -15.11 33.64
C ASP A 67 0.12 -14.16 32.60
N LEU A 68 -1.11 -13.70 32.85
CA LEU A 68 -1.80 -12.76 31.96
C LEU A 68 -1.19 -11.36 32.02
N GLN A 69 -0.78 -10.91 33.21
CA GLN A 69 -0.10 -9.63 33.38
C GLN A 69 1.27 -9.63 32.72
N GLU A 70 2.06 -10.70 32.88
CA GLU A 70 3.35 -10.88 32.20
C GLU A 70 3.17 -10.82 30.67
N ARG A 71 2.20 -11.56 30.12
CA ARG A 71 1.89 -11.53 28.68
C ARG A 71 1.46 -10.16 28.18
N GLN A 72 0.74 -9.37 28.98
CA GLN A 72 0.37 -8.01 28.59
C GLN A 72 1.58 -7.09 28.49
N VAL A 73 2.54 -7.21 29.41
CA VAL A 73 3.80 -6.46 29.37
C VAL A 73 4.62 -6.85 28.15
N GLU A 74 4.82 -8.16 27.92
CA GLU A 74 5.56 -8.67 26.76
C GLU A 74 4.92 -8.22 25.44
N LEU A 75 3.60 -8.23 25.35
CA LEU A 75 2.87 -7.79 24.17
C LEU A 75 3.03 -6.29 23.92
N ALA A 76 3.01 -5.47 24.97
CA ALA A 76 3.24 -4.03 24.86
C ALA A 76 4.67 -3.71 24.38
N GLU A 77 5.68 -4.42 24.91
CA GLU A 77 7.06 -4.28 24.47
C GLU A 77 7.24 -4.71 23.01
N ALA A 78 6.66 -5.84 22.61
CA ALA A 78 6.72 -6.32 21.23
C ALA A 78 5.99 -5.36 20.25
N GLN A 79 4.87 -4.76 20.66
CA GLN A 79 4.19 -3.72 19.88
C GLN A 79 5.04 -2.46 19.75
N ALA A 80 5.73 -2.04 20.82
CA ALA A 80 6.66 -0.92 20.75
C ALA A 80 7.82 -1.19 19.79
N ALA A 81 8.33 -2.43 19.76
CA ALA A 81 9.36 -2.85 18.81
C ALA A 81 8.88 -2.77 17.35
N VAL A 82 7.63 -3.19 17.06
CA VAL A 82 7.02 -3.02 15.72
C VAL A 82 6.96 -1.56 15.31
N GLU A 83 6.51 -0.67 16.19
CA GLU A 83 6.41 0.75 15.87
C GLU A 83 7.79 1.42 15.69
N SER A 84 8.79 1.01 16.47
CA SER A 84 10.19 1.42 16.27
C SER A 84 10.71 0.97 14.90
N ALA A 85 10.51 -0.31 14.54
CA ALA A 85 10.94 -0.84 13.25
C ALA A 85 10.22 -0.15 12.07
N LYS A 86 8.95 0.21 12.22
CA LYS A 86 8.22 1.04 11.23
C LYS A 86 8.81 2.45 11.12
N ALA A 87 9.22 3.07 12.22
CA ALA A 87 9.90 4.37 12.19
C ALA A 87 11.24 4.28 11.44
N GLU A 88 12.03 3.24 11.70
CA GLU A 88 13.28 2.95 10.99
C GLU A 88 13.06 2.71 9.50
N LEU A 89 12.02 1.96 9.11
CA LEU A 89 11.67 1.77 7.70
C LEU A 89 11.37 3.10 7.01
N ARG A 90 10.62 4.00 7.64
CA ARG A 90 10.34 5.34 7.11
C ARG A 90 11.63 6.15 6.94
N ALA A 91 12.53 6.09 7.92
CA ALA A 91 13.83 6.76 7.85
C ALA A 91 14.72 6.19 6.73
N ALA A 92 14.81 4.86 6.63
CA ALA A 92 15.56 4.16 5.58
C ALA A 92 15.00 4.46 4.19
N ALA A 93 13.68 4.51 4.02
CA ALA A 93 13.04 4.88 2.75
C ALA A 93 13.38 6.31 2.33
N LYS A 94 13.33 7.27 3.27
CA LYS A 94 13.76 8.66 3.03
C LYS A 94 15.24 8.73 2.64
N ALA A 95 16.11 8.01 3.35
CA ALA A 95 17.53 7.97 3.06
C ALA A 95 17.82 7.39 1.66
N ARG A 96 17.11 6.33 1.27
CA ARG A 96 17.18 5.75 -0.08
C ARG A 96 16.78 6.76 -1.15
N GLN A 97 15.66 7.46 -0.95
CA GLN A 97 15.20 8.48 -1.89
C GLN A 97 16.22 9.61 -2.04
N ALA A 98 16.77 10.12 -0.93
CA ALA A 98 17.81 11.13 -0.96
C ALA A 98 19.10 10.66 -1.65
N ALA A 99 19.48 9.38 -1.49
CA ALA A 99 20.62 8.81 -2.20
C ALA A 99 20.37 8.76 -3.71
N ILE A 100 19.18 8.30 -4.13
CA ILE A 100 18.78 8.27 -5.55
C ILE A 100 18.82 9.67 -6.16
N GLU A 101 18.26 10.68 -5.49
CA GLU A 101 18.24 12.06 -5.99
C GLU A 101 19.64 12.63 -6.14
N ARG A 102 20.50 12.44 -5.14
CA ARG A 102 21.90 12.90 -5.17
C ARG A 102 22.69 12.26 -6.30
N GLU A 103 22.62 10.94 -6.43
CA GLU A 103 23.34 10.23 -7.48
C GLU A 103 22.77 10.52 -8.87
N THR A 104 21.44 10.70 -8.99
CA THR A 104 20.80 11.13 -10.24
C THR A 104 21.34 12.49 -10.67
N ALA A 105 21.37 13.47 -9.77
CA ALA A 105 21.89 14.81 -10.08
C ALA A 105 23.39 14.78 -10.44
N ARG A 106 24.18 13.98 -9.71
CA ARG A 106 25.60 13.77 -10.01
C ARG A 106 25.81 13.16 -11.39
N LEU A 107 25.05 12.12 -11.73
CA LEU A 107 25.15 11.43 -13.02
C LEU A 107 24.63 12.30 -14.16
N GLN A 108 23.55 13.07 -13.96
CA GLN A 108 23.07 14.06 -14.93
C GLN A 108 24.16 15.06 -15.29
N LYS A 109 24.87 15.61 -14.28
CA LYS A 109 26.00 16.52 -14.50
C LYS A 109 27.17 15.82 -15.18
N SER A 110 27.57 14.64 -14.72
CA SER A 110 28.69 13.88 -15.26
C SER A 110 28.47 13.46 -16.71
N LEU A 111 27.24 13.09 -17.06
CA LEU A 111 26.85 12.65 -18.40
C LEU A 111 26.39 13.82 -19.29
N LYS A 112 26.55 15.06 -18.82
CA LYS A 112 26.23 16.28 -19.56
C LYS A 112 24.79 16.30 -20.09
N MET A 113 23.84 15.83 -19.27
CA MET A 113 22.42 15.77 -19.62
C MET A 113 21.88 17.16 -20.02
N ASP A 114 22.28 18.22 -19.31
CA ASP A 114 21.85 19.59 -19.62
C ASP A 114 22.33 20.05 -21.00
N GLN A 115 23.55 19.68 -21.38
CA GLN A 115 24.08 19.97 -22.71
C GLN A 115 23.28 19.23 -23.80
N ALA A 116 22.95 17.95 -23.57
CA ALA A 116 22.14 17.18 -24.52
C ALA A 116 20.72 17.74 -24.67
N LEU A 117 20.12 18.24 -23.60
CA LEU A 117 18.82 18.92 -23.63
C LEU A 117 18.90 20.25 -24.39
N ALA A 118 19.93 21.06 -24.13
CA ALA A 118 20.16 22.30 -24.85
C ALA A 118 20.39 22.06 -26.35
N ASP A 119 21.17 21.03 -26.71
CA ASP A 119 21.37 20.63 -28.10
C ASP A 119 20.07 20.16 -28.77
N GLN A 120 19.25 19.37 -28.08
CA GLN A 120 17.94 18.95 -28.58
C GLN A 120 17.04 20.16 -28.85
N GLN A 121 16.99 21.12 -27.92
CA GLN A 121 16.18 22.34 -28.09
C GLN A 121 16.68 23.20 -29.24
N ARG A 122 18.00 23.37 -29.37
CA ARG A 122 18.62 24.10 -30.49
C ARG A 122 18.29 23.44 -31.83
N ILE A 123 18.42 22.11 -31.92
CA ILE A 123 18.11 21.34 -33.13
C ILE A 123 16.62 21.41 -33.47
N ARG A 124 15.74 21.44 -32.45
CA ARG A 124 14.31 21.68 -32.66
C ARG A 124 14.06 23.05 -33.27
N GLY A 125 14.73 24.10 -32.78
CA GLY A 125 14.68 25.44 -33.38
C GLY A 125 15.09 25.43 -34.84
N LEU A 126 16.19 24.74 -35.19
CA LEU A 126 16.63 24.59 -36.59
C LEU A 126 15.61 23.85 -37.46
N TYR A 127 14.96 22.81 -36.92
CA TYR A 127 13.88 22.12 -37.61
C TYR A 127 12.68 23.05 -37.85
N ASP A 128 12.30 23.84 -36.86
CA ASP A 128 11.20 24.81 -36.98
C ASP A 128 11.55 25.89 -38.02
N GLU A 129 12.77 26.42 -38.02
CA GLU A 129 13.25 27.41 -38.99
C GLU A 129 13.16 26.93 -40.45
N VAL A 130 13.48 25.67 -40.74
CA VAL A 130 13.41 25.13 -42.11
C VAL A 130 12.03 24.61 -42.48
N SER A 131 11.22 24.18 -41.50
CA SER A 131 9.89 23.61 -41.75
C SER A 131 8.80 24.67 -41.92
N GLN A 132 8.89 25.79 -41.20
CA GLN A 132 7.87 26.84 -41.23
C GLN A 132 7.66 27.47 -42.62
N PRO A 133 8.70 27.81 -43.41
CA PRO A 133 8.50 28.34 -44.76
C PRO A 133 7.76 27.36 -45.68
N ILE A 134 8.05 26.05 -45.56
CA ILE A 134 7.39 25.00 -46.35
C ILE A 134 5.92 24.87 -45.96
N LEU A 135 5.62 24.88 -44.66
CA LEU A 135 4.23 24.86 -44.18
C LEU A 135 3.46 26.13 -44.55
N ALA A 136 4.12 27.30 -44.54
CA ALA A 136 3.51 28.55 -44.98
C ALA A 136 3.12 28.49 -46.45
N GLN A 137 4.01 28.01 -47.32
CA GLN A 137 3.71 27.80 -48.74
C GLN A 137 2.59 26.77 -48.96
N LEU A 138 2.59 25.66 -48.20
CA LEU A 138 1.53 24.68 -48.29
C LEU A 138 0.17 25.26 -47.89
N ARG A 139 0.12 26.12 -46.86
CA ARG A 139 -1.13 26.74 -46.39
C ARG A 139 -1.79 27.66 -47.41
N GLU A 140 -1.02 28.18 -48.36
CA GLU A 140 -1.51 28.96 -49.49
C GLU A 140 -2.02 28.08 -50.65
N SER A 141 -1.75 26.76 -50.61
CA SER A 141 -2.19 25.85 -51.67
C SER A 141 -3.70 25.61 -51.63
N PRO A 142 -4.37 25.49 -52.80
CA PRO A 142 -5.80 25.23 -52.88
C PRO A 142 -6.23 23.96 -52.14
N GLU A 143 -5.42 22.89 -52.25
CA GLU A 143 -5.68 21.60 -51.61
C GLU A 143 -5.68 21.71 -50.07
N HIS A 144 -4.73 22.44 -49.51
CA HIS A 144 -4.67 22.68 -48.07
C HIS A 144 -5.81 23.58 -47.60
N ILE A 145 -6.12 24.65 -48.33
CA ILE A 145 -7.23 25.57 -48.00
C ILE A 145 -8.55 24.80 -47.96
N GLU A 146 -8.80 23.94 -48.95
CA GLU A 146 -10.01 23.12 -48.99
C GLU A 146 -10.06 22.13 -47.82
N ALA A 147 -8.96 21.40 -47.56
CA ALA A 147 -8.89 20.43 -46.48
C ALA A 147 -9.06 21.09 -45.09
N GLN A 148 -8.41 22.23 -44.88
CA GLN A 148 -8.51 23.02 -43.65
C GLN A 148 -9.92 23.59 -43.46
N GLY A 149 -10.55 24.11 -44.52
CA GLY A 149 -11.93 24.61 -44.47
C GLY A 149 -12.92 23.52 -44.08
N ARG A 150 -12.75 22.29 -44.57
CA ARG A 150 -13.56 21.13 -44.15
C ARG A 150 -13.31 20.75 -42.68
N ALA A 151 -12.06 20.77 -42.23
CA ALA A 151 -11.71 20.50 -40.84
C ALA A 151 -12.30 21.55 -39.88
N ASP A 152 -12.23 22.84 -40.24
CA ASP A 152 -12.80 23.93 -39.45
C ASP A 152 -14.33 23.86 -39.41
N ALA A 153 -14.98 23.49 -40.51
CA ALA A 153 -16.42 23.28 -40.56
C ALA A 153 -16.86 22.10 -39.67
N ALA A 154 -16.15 20.97 -39.73
CA ALA A 154 -16.43 19.82 -38.86
C ALA A 154 -16.19 20.15 -37.37
N ALA A 155 -15.12 20.89 -37.07
CA ALA A 155 -14.85 21.36 -35.70
C ALA A 155 -15.89 22.36 -35.20
N ALA A 156 -16.39 23.25 -36.06
CA ALA A 156 -17.47 24.18 -35.73
C ALA A 156 -18.76 23.42 -35.39
N ARG A 157 -19.13 22.41 -36.18
CA ARG A 157 -20.27 21.54 -35.87
C ARG A 157 -20.14 20.89 -34.50
N LEU A 158 -18.96 20.43 -34.10
CA LEU A 158 -18.73 19.83 -32.78
C LEU A 158 -18.88 20.81 -31.60
N ARG A 159 -18.78 22.12 -31.84
CA ARG A 159 -18.94 23.17 -30.82
C ARG A 159 -20.38 23.64 -30.64
N GLU A 160 -21.30 23.26 -31.53
CA GLU A 160 -22.71 23.63 -31.40
C GLU A 160 -23.35 22.94 -30.16
N PRO A 161 -24.29 23.62 -29.47
CA PRO A 161 -24.96 23.06 -28.30
C PRO A 161 -25.67 21.73 -28.61
N SER A 162 -25.58 20.78 -27.67
CA SER A 162 -26.06 19.39 -27.84
C SER A 162 -27.58 19.23 -27.90
N ASP A 163 -28.34 20.29 -27.67
CA ASP A 163 -29.79 20.20 -27.42
C ASP A 163 -30.61 19.87 -28.69
N SER A 164 -29.96 19.80 -29.85
CA SER A 164 -30.59 19.54 -31.15
C SER A 164 -30.08 18.29 -31.89
N ARG A 165 -29.13 17.51 -31.34
CA ARG A 165 -28.48 16.41 -32.09
C ARG A 165 -28.53 15.05 -31.38
N THR A 166 -28.70 14.00 -32.17
CA THR A 166 -28.66 12.63 -31.66
C THR A 166 -27.22 12.19 -31.37
N PRO A 167 -27.00 11.18 -30.51
CA PRO A 167 -25.68 10.60 -30.28
C PRO A 167 -25.00 10.08 -31.56
N ASP A 168 -25.78 9.56 -32.50
CA ASP A 168 -25.29 9.05 -33.78
C ASP A 168 -24.77 10.18 -34.68
N ASP A 169 -25.49 11.30 -34.76
CA ASP A 169 -25.06 12.50 -35.49
C ASP A 169 -23.75 13.06 -34.91
N ARG A 170 -23.62 13.05 -33.58
CA ARG A 170 -22.40 13.48 -32.90
C ARG A 170 -21.22 12.54 -33.20
N GLY A 171 -21.47 11.23 -33.26
CA GLY A 171 -20.46 10.24 -33.64
C GLY A 171 -19.97 10.41 -35.08
N ALA A 172 -20.88 10.76 -36.00
CA ALA A 172 -20.56 11.09 -37.38
C ALA A 172 -19.69 12.35 -37.47
N ASP A 173 -20.06 13.43 -36.77
CA ASP A 173 -19.30 14.69 -36.74
C ASP A 173 -17.88 14.51 -36.17
N VAL A 174 -17.73 13.70 -35.11
CA VAL A 174 -16.40 13.38 -34.55
C VAL A 174 -15.56 12.61 -35.57
N SER A 175 -16.17 11.64 -36.25
CA SER A 175 -15.49 10.85 -37.26
C SER A 175 -15.07 11.70 -38.46
N GLU A 176 -15.92 12.63 -38.90
CA GLU A 176 -15.61 13.57 -39.97
C GLU A 176 -14.50 14.55 -39.58
N ALA A 177 -14.53 15.10 -38.36
CA ALA A 177 -13.48 15.96 -37.83
C ALA A 177 -12.13 15.24 -37.75
N GLN A 178 -12.11 13.98 -37.29
CA GLN A 178 -10.90 13.17 -37.25
C GLN A 178 -10.34 12.89 -38.64
N ARG A 179 -11.20 12.53 -39.61
CA ARG A 179 -10.78 12.26 -40.99
C ARG A 179 -10.20 13.49 -41.66
N THR A 180 -10.88 14.63 -41.54
CA THR A 180 -10.43 15.90 -42.16
C THR A 180 -9.15 16.42 -41.52
N ALA A 181 -9.02 16.34 -40.19
CA ALA A 181 -7.77 16.66 -39.50
C ALA A 181 -6.60 15.74 -39.94
N ALA A 182 -6.88 14.44 -40.16
CA ALA A 182 -5.87 13.51 -40.67
C ALA A 182 -5.42 13.86 -42.10
N ILE A 183 -6.32 14.32 -42.97
CA ILE A 183 -5.98 14.79 -44.33
C ILE A 183 -5.07 16.01 -44.26
N VAL A 184 -5.40 17.03 -43.46
CA VAL A 184 -4.55 18.22 -43.27
C VAL A 184 -3.16 17.81 -42.78
N ALA A 185 -3.09 16.98 -41.73
CA ALA A 185 -1.82 16.49 -41.19
C ALA A 185 -1.01 15.67 -42.22
N GLU A 186 -1.68 14.90 -43.08
CA GLU A 186 -1.00 14.15 -44.14
C GLU A 186 -0.43 15.05 -45.23
N LEU A 187 -1.15 16.12 -45.61
CA LEU A 187 -0.65 17.13 -46.54
C LEU A 187 0.58 17.85 -45.97
N GLU A 188 0.51 18.31 -44.72
CA GLU A 188 1.64 18.93 -44.02
C GLU A 188 2.84 17.97 -43.95
N ARG A 189 2.62 16.70 -43.58
CA ARG A 189 3.67 15.69 -43.54
C ARG A 189 4.31 15.46 -44.92
N LYS A 190 3.51 15.31 -45.98
CA LYS A 190 4.01 15.07 -47.34
C LYS A 190 4.85 16.25 -47.83
N ALA A 191 4.41 17.48 -47.59
CA ALA A 191 5.17 18.68 -47.95
C ALA A 191 6.53 18.72 -47.23
N LEU A 192 6.54 18.42 -45.94
CA LEU A 192 7.77 18.37 -45.14
C LEU A 192 8.70 17.20 -45.53
N GLU A 193 8.15 16.05 -45.94
CA GLU A 193 8.95 14.88 -46.37
C GLU A 193 9.54 15.05 -47.77
N ALA A 194 8.86 15.80 -48.64
CA ALA A 194 9.36 16.14 -49.97
C ALA A 194 10.63 17.00 -49.91
N ASP A 195 10.76 17.87 -48.91
CA ASP A 195 11.94 18.71 -48.73
C ASP A 195 13.12 17.95 -48.11
N ALA A 196 14.27 17.97 -48.79
CA ALA A 196 15.47 17.27 -48.35
C ALA A 196 16.08 17.89 -47.08
N THR A 197 16.02 19.21 -46.93
CA THR A 197 16.59 19.95 -45.79
C THR A 197 15.80 19.66 -44.52
N VAL A 198 14.46 19.71 -44.62
CA VAL A 198 13.54 19.33 -43.53
C VAL A 198 13.77 17.88 -43.12
N ARG A 199 13.96 16.96 -44.08
CA ARG A 199 14.24 15.55 -43.79
C ARG A 199 15.54 15.37 -42.99
N VAL A 200 16.61 16.05 -43.37
CA VAL A 200 17.89 16.02 -42.65
C VAL A 200 17.73 16.63 -41.24
N ALA A 201 17.03 17.75 -41.13
CA ALA A 201 16.75 18.39 -39.83
C ALA A 201 15.92 17.46 -38.91
N ARG A 202 14.90 16.79 -39.45
CA ARG A 202 14.07 15.80 -38.74
C ARG A 202 14.89 14.60 -38.27
N GLN A 203 15.75 14.05 -39.13
CA GLN A 203 16.67 12.96 -38.75
C GLN A 203 17.61 13.39 -37.62
N THR A 204 18.15 14.60 -37.71
CA THR A 204 19.04 15.18 -36.68
C THR A 204 18.30 15.37 -35.34
N LEU A 205 17.06 15.87 -35.38
CA LEU A 205 16.21 16.00 -34.20
C LEU A 205 15.87 14.65 -33.57
N ASN A 206 15.56 13.64 -34.39
CA ASN A 206 15.33 12.27 -33.93
C ASN A 206 16.58 11.69 -33.27
N ALA A 207 17.76 11.88 -33.86
CA ALA A 207 19.02 11.45 -33.29
C ALA A 207 19.33 12.16 -31.96
N ALA A 208 19.09 13.46 -31.85
CA ALA A 208 19.24 14.21 -30.60
C ALA A 208 18.28 13.73 -29.50
N SER A 209 17.01 13.50 -29.86
CA SER A 209 16.00 12.94 -28.95
C SER A 209 16.35 11.51 -28.51
N GLY A 210 16.92 10.72 -29.42
CA GLY A 210 17.48 9.39 -29.14
C GLY A 210 18.62 9.45 -28.13
N ARG A 211 19.56 10.39 -28.29
CA ARG A 211 20.67 10.60 -27.32
C ARG A 211 20.14 10.98 -25.94
N VAL A 212 19.22 11.93 -25.83
CA VAL A 212 18.59 12.32 -24.55
C VAL A 212 17.91 11.12 -23.89
N SER A 213 17.18 10.32 -24.68
CA SER A 213 16.50 9.12 -24.19
C SER A 213 17.48 8.03 -23.73
N GLN A 214 18.59 7.87 -24.43
CA GLN A 214 19.67 6.98 -24.03
C GLN A 214 20.33 7.43 -22.73
N LEU A 215 20.71 8.71 -22.61
CA LEU A 215 21.26 9.27 -21.37
C LEU A 215 20.31 9.08 -20.18
N ARG A 216 19.00 9.27 -20.36
CA ARG A 216 18.00 8.99 -19.30
C ARG A 216 17.96 7.52 -18.88
N ARG A 217 18.21 6.59 -19.79
CA ARG A 217 18.30 5.16 -19.47
C ARG A 217 19.61 4.86 -18.75
N ASP A 218 20.71 5.37 -19.26
CA ASP A 218 22.05 5.20 -18.69
C ASP A 218 22.12 5.74 -17.26
N ILE A 219 21.59 6.94 -17.01
CA ILE A 219 21.49 7.53 -15.66
C ILE A 219 20.72 6.58 -14.74
N ARG A 220 19.52 6.15 -15.13
CA ARG A 220 18.69 5.26 -14.29
C ARG A 220 19.41 3.94 -13.97
N SER A 221 19.99 3.29 -14.97
CA SER A 221 20.73 2.04 -14.76
C SER A 221 21.91 2.22 -13.79
N ARG A 222 22.67 3.32 -13.94
CA ARG A 222 23.86 3.59 -13.12
C ARG A 222 23.53 4.06 -11.71
N VAL A 223 22.37 4.68 -11.49
CA VAL A 223 21.91 5.10 -10.15
C VAL A 223 21.72 3.89 -9.25
N ASP A 224 21.08 2.83 -9.75
CA ASP A 224 20.84 1.60 -8.98
C ASP A 224 22.14 0.83 -8.68
N GLU A 225 23.16 1.01 -9.51
CA GLU A 225 24.50 0.45 -9.33
C GLU A 225 25.36 1.26 -8.33
N GLN A 226 24.93 2.46 -7.90
CA GLN A 226 25.73 3.26 -7.00
C GLN A 226 25.79 2.63 -5.59
N PRO A 227 26.99 2.53 -4.97
CA PRO A 227 27.15 1.95 -3.64
C PRO A 227 26.27 2.62 -2.56
N SER A 228 26.07 3.94 -2.66
CA SER A 228 25.23 4.72 -1.74
C SER A 228 23.75 4.31 -1.81
N VAL A 229 23.22 4.10 -3.03
CA VAL A 229 21.84 3.65 -3.28
C VAL A 229 21.66 2.18 -2.89
N GLN A 230 22.65 1.33 -3.17
CA GLN A 230 22.63 -0.06 -2.75
C GLN A 230 22.66 -0.20 -1.23
N ALA A 231 23.53 0.53 -0.54
CA ALA A 231 23.58 0.54 0.93
C ALA A 231 22.27 1.02 1.54
N ALA A 232 21.66 2.08 1.00
CA ALA A 232 20.36 2.54 1.47
C ALA A 232 19.22 1.54 1.18
N SER A 233 19.29 0.83 0.04
CA SER A 233 18.32 -0.22 -0.31
C SER A 233 18.43 -1.44 0.61
N ARG A 234 19.65 -1.82 1.02
CA ARG A 234 19.87 -2.86 2.03
C ARG A 234 19.25 -2.47 3.37
N ARG A 235 19.44 -1.23 3.83
CA ARG A 235 18.81 -0.73 5.07
C ARG A 235 17.27 -0.78 5.02
N VAL A 236 16.67 -0.52 3.86
CA VAL A 236 15.22 -0.68 3.68
C VAL A 236 14.80 -2.14 3.81
N ALA A 237 15.57 -3.07 3.22
CA ALA A 237 15.29 -4.49 3.34
C ALA A 237 15.47 -5.00 4.78
N GLU A 238 16.54 -4.59 5.46
CA GLU A 238 16.80 -4.88 6.87
C GLU A 238 15.66 -4.37 7.76
N ALA A 239 15.20 -3.13 7.57
CA ALA A 239 14.08 -2.57 8.34
C ALA A 239 12.76 -3.31 8.08
N ARG A 240 12.50 -3.78 6.85
CA ARG A 240 11.33 -4.63 6.56
C ARG A 240 11.41 -5.97 7.27
N SER A 241 12.57 -6.62 7.21
CA SER A 241 12.80 -7.88 7.92
C SER A 241 12.64 -7.71 9.43
N ALA A 242 13.06 -6.57 9.99
CA ALA A 242 12.88 -6.26 11.41
C ALA A 242 11.39 -6.10 11.79
N ILE A 243 10.57 -5.49 10.93
CA ILE A 243 9.11 -5.41 11.13
C ILE A 243 8.50 -6.81 11.11
N GLU A 244 8.82 -7.63 10.11
CA GLU A 244 8.29 -9.00 10.00
C GLU A 244 8.66 -9.85 11.22
N ALA A 245 9.90 -9.73 11.71
CA ALA A 245 10.35 -10.40 12.92
C ALA A 245 9.57 -9.93 14.16
N ALA A 246 9.40 -8.62 14.34
CA ALA A 246 8.66 -8.05 15.46
C ALA A 246 7.16 -8.42 15.42
N GLU A 247 6.53 -8.41 14.24
CA GLU A 247 5.14 -8.84 14.05
C GLU A 247 4.97 -10.34 14.33
N THR A 248 5.94 -11.16 13.95
CA THR A 248 5.97 -12.60 14.30
C THR A 248 6.05 -12.80 15.80
N GLN A 249 6.86 -12.00 16.51
CA GLN A 249 6.95 -12.04 17.97
C GLN A 249 5.63 -11.64 18.64
N VAL A 250 4.96 -10.59 18.17
CA VAL A 250 3.62 -10.20 18.65
C VAL A 250 2.62 -11.35 18.46
N ALA A 251 2.63 -11.99 17.30
CA ALA A 251 1.73 -13.12 17.00
C ALA A 251 2.04 -14.35 17.88
N ALA A 252 3.31 -14.61 18.17
CA ALA A 252 3.74 -15.70 19.05
C ALA A 252 3.23 -15.49 20.49
N ILE A 253 3.41 -14.28 21.04
CA ILE A 253 2.92 -13.90 22.38
C ILE A 253 1.38 -14.00 22.44
N ALA A 254 0.69 -13.47 21.42
CA ALA A 254 -0.78 -13.48 21.36
C ALA A 254 -1.39 -14.88 21.27
N THR A 255 -0.71 -15.84 20.65
CA THR A 255 -1.17 -17.24 20.53
C THR A 255 -0.71 -18.14 21.67
N GLY A 256 0.05 -17.61 22.63
CA GLY A 256 0.64 -18.39 23.72
C GLY A 256 1.70 -19.38 23.26
N ARG A 257 2.19 -19.27 22.01
CA ARG A 257 3.38 -19.98 21.54
C ARG A 257 4.57 -19.16 21.97
N THR A 258 5.15 -19.51 23.11
CA THR A 258 6.50 -19.03 23.45
C THR A 258 7.44 -19.53 22.35
N THR A 259 7.87 -18.64 21.45
CA THR A 259 9.09 -18.85 20.68
C THR A 259 10.22 -18.87 21.68
N THR A 260 10.57 -20.07 22.12
CA THR A 260 11.80 -20.34 22.87
C THR A 260 12.93 -19.84 21.99
N ASN A 261 13.41 -18.63 22.26
CA ASN A 261 14.62 -18.15 21.66
C ASN A 261 15.75 -19.03 22.21
N ALA A 262 16.18 -19.95 21.36
CA ALA A 262 17.47 -20.59 21.46
C ALA A 262 18.54 -19.50 21.33
N SER A 263 19.12 -19.08 22.44
CA SER A 263 20.45 -18.47 22.46
C SER A 263 21.16 -18.96 23.71
N LYS A 264 22.16 -19.82 23.45
CA LYS A 264 23.29 -20.11 24.33
C LYS A 264 24.27 -18.95 24.24
#